data_AF-A0A2A6MKT6-F1
#
_entry.id   AF-A0A2A6MKT6-F1
#
_cell.length_a   1.000
_cell.length_b   1.000
_cell.length_c   1.000
_cell.angle_alpha   90.00
_cell.angle_beta   90.00
_cell.angle_gamma   90.00
#
_symmetry.space_group_name_H-M   'P 1'
#
loop_
_entity.id
_entity.type
_entity.pdbx_description
1 polymer ?
#
loop_
_entity_poly.entity_id
_entity_poly.type
_entity_poly.pdbx_seq_one_letter_code
_entity_poly.pdbx_strand_id
1 'polypeptide(L)'
;MVGHETQPATETADDLAVAEGLASKQAAGGRGRLGGAFLDAVQADFAAHGAGVIARIREEKPETYLKLVAAVTPKDLSASTNAMDELSNEQLIERIRALDTVIRPLLEKKARARRKPTSKP
;
A
#
# COMPACT_ATOMS: atom_id res chain seq x y z
N MET A 1 -10.90 -53.20 51.65
CA MET A 1 -11.87 -52.12 51.41
C MET A 1 -11.05 -50.89 51.04
N VAL A 2 -10.91 -50.42 49.81
CA VAL A 2 -11.65 -50.53 48.53
C VAL A 2 -10.58 -50.40 47.41
N GLY A 3 -10.43 -51.36 46.49
CA GLY A 3 -10.75 -51.25 45.04
C GLY A 3 -9.66 -50.53 44.20
N HIS A 4 -8.71 -51.25 43.58
CA HIS A 4 -8.58 -51.53 42.12
C HIS A 4 -8.75 -50.30 41.19
N GLU A 5 -7.65 -49.84 40.56
CA GLU A 5 -7.37 -49.94 39.08
C GLU A 5 -8.04 -48.79 38.29
N THR A 6 -7.55 -48.13 37.24
CA THR A 6 -6.50 -48.33 36.21
C THR A 6 -6.24 -46.95 35.55
N GLN A 7 -5.03 -46.66 35.05
CA GLN A 7 -4.74 -45.57 34.08
C GLN A 7 -5.33 -45.91 32.67
N PRO A 8 -5.06 -45.17 31.55
CA PRO A 8 -5.21 -43.75 31.16
C PRO A 8 -5.90 -43.57 29.77
N ALA A 9 -5.93 -42.33 29.23
CA ALA A 9 -5.95 -41.91 27.81
C ALA A 9 -7.28 -41.52 27.09
N THR A 10 -7.06 -40.75 26.00
CA THR A 10 -7.91 -40.28 24.86
C THR A 10 -8.71 -38.99 25.08
N GLU A 11 -8.32 -37.82 24.54
CA GLU A 11 -8.37 -37.38 23.13
C GLU A 11 -9.81 -37.34 22.55
N THR A 12 -10.33 -36.12 22.35
CA THR A 12 -11.20 -35.63 21.25
C THR A 12 -11.56 -34.18 21.62
N ALA A 13 -10.98 -33.15 21.01
CA ALA A 13 -11.37 -32.60 19.71
C ALA A 13 -12.82 -32.08 19.65
N ASP A 14 -12.94 -30.82 19.20
CA ASP A 14 -14.10 -30.16 18.63
C ASP A 14 -15.26 -29.73 19.55
N ASP A 15 -15.33 -28.41 19.77
CA ASP A 15 -16.58 -27.68 19.53
C ASP A 15 -16.29 -26.19 19.24
N LEU A 16 -15.92 -25.93 17.99
CA LEU A 16 -15.91 -24.59 17.40
C LEU A 16 -17.37 -24.15 17.16
N ALA A 17 -17.95 -23.45 18.13
CA ALA A 17 -19.25 -22.81 17.98
C ALA A 17 -19.14 -21.49 17.20
N VAL A 18 -19.31 -21.61 15.88
CA VAL A 18 -20.16 -20.77 15.01
C VAL A 18 -20.44 -19.33 15.46
N ALA A 19 -19.77 -18.37 14.83
CA ALA A 19 -20.29 -17.01 14.67
C ALA A 19 -20.47 -16.73 13.17
N GLU A 20 -21.70 -16.99 12.74
CA GLU A 20 -22.27 -16.80 11.43
C GLU A 20 -22.28 -15.32 11.03
N GLY A 21 -21.67 -14.99 9.89
CA GLY A 21 -21.60 -13.63 9.38
C GLY A 21 -21.20 -13.54 7.90
N LEU A 22 -21.57 -14.54 7.11
CA LEU A 22 -21.33 -14.57 5.66
C LEU A 22 -22.64 -14.74 4.91
N ALA A 23 -23.32 -13.63 4.63
CA ALA A 23 -24.26 -13.59 3.51
C ALA A 23 -24.46 -12.16 3.01
N SER A 24 -23.66 -11.72 2.03
CA SER A 24 -24.23 -11.34 0.73
C SER A 24 -23.19 -10.83 -0.27
N LYS A 25 -23.27 -11.42 -1.47
CA LYS A 25 -22.63 -11.05 -2.76
C LYS A 25 -21.13 -11.37 -2.81
N GLN A 26 -20.66 -12.33 -3.62
CA GLN A 26 -21.00 -12.53 -5.02
C GLN A 26 -20.81 -13.99 -5.42
N ALA A 27 -21.91 -14.64 -5.81
CA ALA A 27 -21.86 -15.85 -6.61
C ALA A 27 -21.73 -15.44 -8.09
N ALA A 28 -20.56 -15.60 -8.69
CA ALA A 28 -20.41 -15.64 -10.14
C ALA A 28 -19.08 -16.33 -10.55
N GLY A 29 -19.19 -17.59 -10.97
CA GLY A 29 -18.17 -18.31 -11.72
C GLY A 29 -17.14 -19.04 -10.87
N GLY A 30 -16.86 -20.32 -11.18
CA GLY A 30 -15.86 -21.16 -10.49
C GLY A 30 -14.43 -20.60 -10.45
N ARG A 31 -14.16 -19.45 -11.09
CA ARG A 31 -12.91 -18.68 -11.01
C ARG A 31 -12.88 -17.73 -9.80
N GLY A 32 -14.03 -17.27 -9.31
CA GLY A 32 -14.11 -16.38 -8.14
C GLY A 32 -13.86 -17.07 -6.80
N ARG A 33 -14.30 -18.33 -6.65
CA ARG A 33 -13.99 -19.14 -5.46
C ARG A 33 -12.52 -19.57 -5.40
N LEU A 34 -11.93 -19.93 -6.54
CA LEU A 34 -10.51 -20.31 -6.60
C LEU A 34 -9.62 -19.10 -6.30
N GLY A 35 -9.99 -17.91 -6.79
CA GLY A 35 -9.31 -16.66 -6.45
C GLY A 35 -9.36 -16.36 -4.94
N GLY A 36 -10.54 -16.47 -4.32
CA GLY A 36 -10.69 -16.26 -2.87
C GLY A 36 -9.88 -17.26 -2.03
N ALA A 37 -10.05 -18.57 -2.30
CA ALA A 37 -9.32 -19.61 -1.57
C ALA A 37 -7.80 -19.52 -1.73
N PHE A 38 -7.32 -19.08 -2.90
CA PHE A 38 -5.90 -18.82 -3.12
C PHE A 38 -5.40 -17.65 -2.27
N LEU A 39 -6.14 -16.54 -2.21
CA LEU A 39 -5.76 -15.40 -1.39
C LEU A 39 -5.76 -15.75 0.10
N ASP A 40 -6.75 -16.52 0.57
CA ASP A 40 -6.81 -16.99 1.96
C ASP A 40 -5.60 -17.88 2.29
N ALA A 41 -5.23 -18.79 1.39
CA ALA A 41 -4.05 -19.65 1.56
C ALA A 41 -2.74 -18.84 1.57
N VAL A 42 -2.59 -17.87 0.66
CA VAL A 42 -1.42 -16.98 0.63
C VAL A 42 -1.35 -16.11 1.88
N GLN A 43 -2.48 -15.64 2.38
CA GLN A 43 -2.53 -14.86 3.62
C GLN A 43 -2.13 -15.72 4.84
N ALA A 44 -2.62 -16.95 4.93
CA ALA A 44 -2.26 -17.87 6.00
C ALA A 44 -0.76 -18.24 5.97
N ASP A 45 -0.22 -18.51 4.78
CA ASP A 45 1.21 -18.77 4.58
C ASP A 45 2.06 -17.56 4.97
N PHE A 46 1.65 -16.36 4.54
CA PHE A 46 2.36 -15.12 4.91
C PHE A 46 2.30 -14.85 6.41
N ALA A 47 1.18 -15.13 7.08
CA ALA A 47 1.07 -14.98 8.52
C ALA A 47 1.99 -15.95 9.29
N ALA A 48 2.12 -17.19 8.81
CA ALA A 48 2.95 -18.22 9.44
C ALA A 48 4.46 -18.04 9.13
N HIS A 49 4.81 -17.62 7.92
CA HIS A 49 6.19 -17.70 7.41
C HIS A 49 6.74 -16.38 6.84
N GLY A 50 5.88 -15.41 6.54
CA GLY A 50 6.24 -14.20 5.79
C GLY A 50 7.39 -13.40 6.41
N ALA A 51 7.38 -13.20 7.74
CA ALA A 51 8.45 -12.48 8.43
C ALA A 51 9.82 -13.16 8.29
N GLY A 52 9.84 -14.50 8.40
CA GLY A 52 11.07 -15.29 8.25
C GLY A 52 11.59 -15.27 6.81
N VAL A 53 10.69 -15.36 5.83
CA VAL A 53 11.04 -15.26 4.41
C VAL A 53 11.61 -13.88 4.09
N ILE A 54 10.99 -12.80 4.57
CA ILE A 54 11.47 -11.42 4.37
C ILE A 54 12.85 -11.23 5.00
N ALA A 55 13.08 -11.76 6.21
CA ALA A 55 14.38 -11.69 6.87
C ALA A 55 15.47 -12.39 6.07
N ARG A 56 15.20 -13.60 5.56
CA ARG A 56 16.13 -14.33 4.69
C ARG A 56 16.41 -13.59 3.39
N ILE A 57 15.39 -13.04 2.72
CA ILE A 57 15.60 -12.26 1.49
C ILE A 57 16.49 -11.04 1.77
N ARG A 58 16.31 -10.35 2.90
CA ARG A 58 17.15 -9.22 3.28
C ARG A 58 18.63 -9.61 3.46
N GLU A 59 18.90 -10.81 3.97
CA GLU A 59 20.26 -11.31 4.22
C GLU A 59 20.90 -11.89 2.95
N GLU A 60 20.16 -12.71 2.20
CA GLU A 60 20.68 -13.43 1.03
C GLU A 60 20.64 -12.60 -0.26
N LYS A 61 19.63 -11.74 -0.42
CA LYS A 61 19.32 -11.00 -1.66
C LYS A 61 18.78 -9.58 -1.36
N PRO A 62 19.61 -8.70 -0.78
CA PRO A 62 19.17 -7.37 -0.34
C PRO A 62 18.57 -6.51 -1.48
N GLU A 63 19.04 -6.68 -2.71
CA GLU A 63 18.48 -6.00 -3.89
C GLU A 63 17.05 -6.44 -4.22
N THR A 64 16.73 -7.71 -3.96
CA THR A 64 15.37 -8.24 -4.13
C THR A 64 14.46 -7.72 -3.03
N TYR A 65 14.96 -7.64 -1.78
CA TYR A 65 14.25 -7.02 -0.67
C TYR A 65 13.86 -5.56 -0.98
N LEU A 66 14.79 -4.75 -1.47
CA LEU A 66 14.52 -3.35 -1.83
C LEU A 66 13.45 -3.21 -2.91
N LYS A 67 13.44 -4.10 -3.92
CA LYS A 67 12.37 -4.12 -4.95
C LYS A 67 11.01 -4.47 -4.35
N LEU A 68 10.97 -5.41 -3.42
CA LEU A 68 9.76 -5.82 -2.70
C LEU A 68 9.18 -4.65 -1.89
N VAL A 69 10.05 -3.95 -1.13
CA VAL A 69 9.67 -2.74 -0.38
C VAL A 69 9.15 -1.66 -1.33
N ALA A 70 9.82 -1.44 -2.47
CA ALA A 70 9.38 -0.47 -3.47
C ALA A 70 8.03 -0.83 -4.12
N ALA A 71 7.72 -2.12 -4.29
CA ALA A 71 6.46 -2.59 -4.86
C ALA A 71 5.27 -2.48 -3.91
N VAL A 72 5.51 -2.64 -2.60
CA VAL A 72 4.47 -2.55 -1.55
C VAL A 72 4.26 -1.11 -1.08
N THR A 73 5.28 -0.27 -1.17
CA THR A 73 5.17 1.15 -0.82
C THR A 73 4.25 1.84 -1.85
N PRO A 74 3.23 2.59 -1.41
CA PRO A 74 2.42 3.41 -2.30
C PRO A 74 3.32 4.31 -3.15
N LYS A 75 3.15 4.26 -4.48
CA LYS A 75 3.99 4.98 -5.45
C LYS A 75 4.04 6.49 -5.23
N ASP A 76 3.10 7.04 -4.46
CA ASP A 76 3.02 8.46 -4.15
C ASP A 76 4.15 8.98 -3.24
N LEU A 77 4.90 8.10 -2.56
CA LEU A 77 6.10 8.49 -1.82
C LEU A 77 7.36 8.60 -2.70
N SER A 78 7.41 7.88 -3.84
CA SER A 78 8.50 8.00 -4.83
C SER A 78 8.17 8.97 -5.97
N ALA A 79 6.93 9.42 -6.09
CA ALA A 79 6.47 10.33 -7.14
C ALA A 79 7.05 11.75 -7.04
N SER A 80 7.69 12.12 -5.93
CA SER A 80 8.24 13.47 -5.76
C SER A 80 9.58 13.70 -6.48
N THR A 81 10.31 12.66 -6.91
CA THR A 81 11.61 12.86 -7.58
C THR A 81 11.58 12.66 -9.09
N ASN A 82 10.65 11.88 -9.62
CA ASN A 82 10.72 11.45 -11.03
C ASN A 82 9.63 12.05 -11.94
N ALA A 83 8.65 12.78 -11.39
CA ALA A 83 7.54 13.32 -12.18
C ALA A 83 7.96 14.39 -13.20
N MET A 84 9.15 14.99 -13.06
CA MET A 84 9.69 15.97 -14.01
C MET A 84 10.64 15.35 -15.05
N ASP A 85 11.26 14.22 -14.75
CA ASP A 85 12.23 13.54 -15.64
C ASP A 85 11.55 12.66 -16.71
N GLU A 86 10.28 12.31 -16.52
CA GLU A 86 9.48 11.54 -17.49
C GLU A 86 8.65 12.41 -18.45
N LEU A 87 8.77 13.74 -18.37
CA LEU A 87 8.06 14.63 -19.28
C LEU A 87 8.79 14.78 -20.62
N SER A 88 8.05 14.62 -21.71
CA SER A 88 8.55 15.04 -23.03
C SER A 88 8.75 16.56 -23.07
N ASN A 89 9.58 17.04 -23.99
CA ASN A 89 9.78 18.48 -24.19
C ASN A 89 8.46 19.22 -24.44
N GLU A 90 7.53 18.61 -25.17
CA GLU A 90 6.20 19.16 -25.45
C GLU A 90 5.36 19.30 -24.19
N GLN A 91 5.37 18.27 -23.33
CA GLN A 91 4.67 18.28 -22.06
C GLN A 91 5.26 19.30 -21.09
N LEU A 92 6.60 19.46 -21.10
CA LEU A 92 7.30 20.48 -20.31
C LEU A 92 6.92 21.90 -20.78
N ILE A 93 6.86 22.12 -22.10
CA ILE A 93 6.43 23.40 -22.68
C ILE A 93 4.99 23.75 -22.27
N GLU A 94 4.07 22.78 -22.34
CA GLU A 94 2.68 22.98 -21.91
C GLU A 94 2.59 23.35 -20.44
N ARG A 95 3.35 22.66 -19.58
CA ARG A 95 3.41 22.93 -18.14
C ARG A 95 3.94 24.34 -17.85
N ILE A 96 5.00 24.76 -18.55
CA ILE A 96 5.58 26.11 -18.41
C ILE A 96 4.54 27.18 -18.80
N ARG A 97 3.78 26.97 -19.88
CA ARG A 97 2.72 27.91 -20.30
C ARG A 97 1.58 28.00 -19.27
N ALA A 98 1.19 26.87 -18.71
CA ALA A 98 0.18 26.84 -17.65
C ALA A 98 0.66 27.62 -16.41
N LEU A 99 1.93 27.44 -16.01
CA LEU A 99 2.51 28.17 -14.89
C LEU A 99 2.65 29.67 -15.18
N ASP A 100 3.07 30.07 -16.37
CA ASP A 100 3.18 31.48 -16.76
C ASP A 100 1.83 32.20 -16.66
N THR A 101 0.75 31.53 -17.04
CA THR A 101 -0.63 32.05 -16.95
C THR A 101 -1.01 32.39 -15.51
N VAL A 102 -0.62 31.55 -14.54
CA VAL A 102 -0.92 31.73 -13.12
C VAL A 102 -0.01 32.78 -12.48
N ILE A 103 1.27 32.80 -12.85
CA ILE A 103 2.29 33.63 -12.20
C ILE A 103 2.26 35.07 -12.71
N ARG A 104 1.99 35.29 -13.99
CA ARG A 104 2.04 36.62 -14.62
C ARG A 104 1.18 37.69 -13.90
N PRO A 105 -0.07 37.44 -13.50
CA PRO A 105 -0.86 38.40 -12.72
C PRO A 105 -0.25 38.73 -11.35
N LEU A 106 0.39 37.75 -10.69
CA LEU A 106 1.02 37.93 -9.39
C LEU A 106 2.28 38.81 -9.49
N LEU A 107 3.06 38.62 -10.56
CA LEU A 107 4.23 39.45 -10.85
C LEU A 107 3.83 40.90 -11.18
N GLU A 108 2.77 41.09 -11.96
CA GLU A 108 2.23 42.42 -12.26
C GLU A 108 1.73 43.14 -11.01
N LYS A 109 1.02 42.43 -10.13
CA LYS A 109 0.57 42.97 -8.84
C LYS A 109 1.76 43.39 -7.95
N LYS A 110 2.81 42.56 -7.89
CA LYS A 110 4.06 42.87 -7.17
C LYS A 110 4.80 44.07 -7.78
N ALA A 111 4.85 44.19 -9.10
CA ALA A 111 5.46 45.32 -9.80
C ALA A 111 4.69 46.63 -9.58
N ARG A 112 3.35 46.59 -9.56
CA ARG A 112 2.49 47.74 -9.23
C ARG A 112 2.67 48.19 -7.77
N ALA A 113 2.77 47.25 -6.84
CA ALA A 113 3.03 47.55 -5.43
C ALA A 113 4.40 48.23 -5.21
N ARG A 114 5.42 47.82 -5.96
CA ARG A 114 6.76 48.44 -5.93
C ARG A 114 6.81 49.85 -6.54
N ARG A 115 5.88 50.18 -7.45
CA ARG A 115 5.81 51.46 -8.17
C ARG A 115 5.03 52.55 -7.44
N LYS A 116 4.45 52.27 -6.27
CA LYS A 116 3.81 53.29 -5.42
C LYS A 116 4.86 53.80 -4.42
N PRO A 117 5.61 54.88 -4.71
CA PRO A 117 6.46 55.50 -3.69
C PRO A 117 5.55 56.05 -2.61
N THR A 118 5.82 55.67 -1.36
CA THR A 118 5.21 56.27 -0.18
C THR A 118 5.75 57.71 -0.05
N SER A 119 5.16 58.65 -0.80
CA SER A 119 5.28 60.07 -0.50
C SER A 119 4.18 60.42 0.50
N LYS A 120 4.57 60.65 1.76
CA LYS A 120 3.72 61.27 2.79
C LYS A 120 4.00 62.78 2.78
N PRO A 121 3.00 63.62 3.13
CA PRO A 121 3.03 65.08 2.97
C PRO A 121 3.92 65.76 4.01
#